data_AF-A0A9E5Z174-F1
#
_entry.id   AF-A0A9E5Z174-F1
#
_cell.length_a   1.000
_cell.length_b   1.000
_cell.length_c   1.000
_cell.angle_alpha   90.00
_cell.angle_beta   90.00
_cell.angle_gamma   90.00
#
_symmetry.space_group_name_H-M   'P 1'
#
loop_
_entity.id
_entity.type
_entity.pdbx_description
1 polymer ?
#
loop_
_entity_poly.entity_id
_entity_poly.type
_entity_poly.pdbx_seq_one_letter_code
_entity_poly.pdbx_strand_id
1 'polypeptide(L)'
;MITAAFEGLALGASLIIAIGAQNAYVIRQGVKGEHVFAVAMVCALVDIALISIGAAGVGTLIAQSPTLRTGAAWGGAVFLAVFGLMSVRAAI
;
A
#
# COMPACT_ATOMS: atom_id res chain seq x y z
N MET A 1 -6.26 -18.58 -20.42
CA MET A 1 -7.38 -17.62 -20.23
C MET A 1 -7.86 -17.61 -18.78
N ILE A 2 -8.17 -18.75 -18.15
CA ILE A 2 -8.56 -18.82 -16.73
C ILE A 2 -7.44 -18.35 -15.78
N THR A 3 -6.18 -18.64 -16.08
CA THR A 3 -5.01 -18.21 -15.30
C THR A 3 -4.88 -16.68 -15.22
N ALA A 4 -5.02 -15.98 -16.36
CA ALA A 4 -4.96 -14.52 -16.41
C ALA A 4 -6.13 -13.86 -15.67
N ALA A 5 -7.31 -14.49 -15.67
CA ALA A 5 -8.45 -14.03 -14.88
C ALA A 5 -8.17 -14.15 -13.38
N PHE A 6 -7.55 -15.24 -12.94
CA PHE A 6 -7.15 -15.43 -11.53
C PHE A 6 -6.02 -14.49 -11.11
N GLU A 7 -5.01 -14.27 -11.95
CA GLU A 7 -3.93 -13.31 -11.69
C GLU A 7 -4.49 -11.88 -11.60
N GLY A 8 -5.37 -11.49 -12.53
CA GLY A 8 -6.03 -10.20 -12.49
C GLY A 8 -6.91 -10.03 -11.26
N LEU A 9 -7.65 -11.06 -10.87
CA LEU A 9 -8.45 -11.08 -9.65
C LEU A 9 -7.57 -10.97 -8.41
N ALA A 10 -6.48 -11.73 -8.33
CA ALA A 10 -5.55 -11.72 -7.21
C ALA A 10 -4.82 -10.37 -7.07
N LEU A 11 -4.45 -9.76 -8.20
CA LEU A 11 -3.85 -8.42 -8.24
C LEU A 11 -4.87 -7.33 -7.85
N GLY A 12 -6.11 -7.40 -8.35
CA GLY A 12 -7.16 -6.46 -7.95
C GLY A 12 -7.54 -6.60 -6.47
N ALA A 13 -7.61 -7.84 -5.98
CA ALA A 13 -7.86 -8.17 -4.59
C ALA A 13 -6.74 -7.65 -3.67
N SER A 14 -5.47 -7.80 -4.04
CA SER A 14 -4.35 -7.30 -3.22
C SER A 14 -4.31 -5.76 -3.13
N LEU A 15 -4.77 -5.06 -4.17
CA LEU A 15 -4.84 -3.60 -4.21
C LEU A 15 -6.03 -3.01 -3.41
N ILE A 16 -7.13 -3.75 -3.26
CA ILE A 16 -8.39 -3.21 -2.68
C ILE A 16 -8.72 -3.80 -1.30
N ILE A 17 -8.46 -5.10 -1.07
CA ILE A 17 -8.89 -5.79 0.17
C ILE A 17 -8.12 -5.29 1.39
N ALA A 18 -6.87 -4.87 1.22
CA ALA A 18 -6.12 -4.19 2.26
C ALA A 18 -6.57 -2.73 2.35
N ILE A 19 -7.75 -2.48 2.90
CA ILE A 19 -8.15 -1.11 3.27
C ILE A 19 -7.20 -0.66 4.39
N GLY A 20 -6.23 0.16 4.03
CA GLY A 20 -5.29 0.74 4.99
C GLY A 20 -5.99 1.61 6.02
N ALA A 21 -5.36 1.80 7.18
CA ALA A 21 -5.90 2.62 8.27
C ALA A 21 -6.27 4.05 7.82
N GLN A 22 -5.52 4.65 6.88
CA GLN A 22 -5.83 5.94 6.28
C GLN A 22 -7.12 5.92 5.46
N ASN A 23 -7.29 4.96 4.55
CA ASN A 23 -8.50 4.84 3.74
C ASN A 23 -9.73 4.52 4.61
N ALA A 24 -9.60 3.66 5.62
CA ALA A 24 -10.67 3.39 6.58
C ALA A 24 -11.07 4.65 7.38
N TYR A 25 -10.09 5.46 7.78
CA TYR A 25 -10.33 6.72 8.48
C TYR A 25 -11.05 7.75 7.59
N VAL A 26 -10.61 7.91 6.34
CA VAL A 26 -11.27 8.80 5.36
C VAL A 26 -12.72 8.37 5.14
N ILE A 27 -12.98 7.06 4.97
CA ILE A 27 -14.35 6.53 4.85
C ILE A 27 -15.17 6.81 6.11
N ARG A 28 -14.59 6.59 7.30
CA ARG A 28 -15.27 6.84 8.57
C ARG A 28 -15.64 8.32 8.75
N GLN A 29 -14.78 9.24 8.33
CA GLN A 29 -15.09 10.68 8.32
C GLN A 29 -16.13 11.02 7.23
N GLY A 30 -16.04 10.35 6.08
CA GLY A 30 -17.04 10.38 5.00
C GLY A 30 -18.45 10.05 5.49
N VAL A 31 -18.59 8.94 6.21
CA VAL A 31 -19.87 8.48 6.77
C VAL A 31 -20.37 9.41 7.88
N LYS A 32 -19.48 10.01 8.67
CA LYS A 32 -19.85 11.00 9.69
C LYS A 32 -20.23 12.37 9.12
N GLY A 33 -19.91 12.65 7.86
CA GLY A 33 -20.17 13.94 7.22
C GLY A 33 -19.31 15.09 7.74
N GLU A 34 -18.29 14.80 8.56
CA GLU A 34 -17.41 15.81 9.16
C GLU A 34 -16.11 15.96 8.36
N HIS A 35 -15.89 17.15 7.81
CA HIS A 35 -14.62 17.60 7.22
C HIS A 35 -13.96 16.64 6.21
N VAL A 36 -14.78 15.85 5.51
CA VAL A 36 -14.36 14.81 4.55
C VAL A 36 -13.34 15.34 3.53
N PHE A 37 -13.63 16.52 2.98
CA PHE A 37 -12.78 17.14 1.96
C PHE A 37 -11.42 17.58 2.50
N ALA A 38 -11.38 18.09 3.74
CA ALA A 38 -10.13 18.49 4.38
C ALA A 38 -9.27 17.27 4.73
N VAL A 39 -9.87 16.22 5.28
CA VAL A 39 -9.18 14.97 5.60
C VAL A 39 -8.63 14.31 4.33
N ALA A 40 -9.43 14.27 3.26
CA ALA A 40 -9.01 13.72 1.97
C ALA A 40 -7.87 14.53 1.35
N MET A 41 -7.93 15.86 1.37
CA MET A 41 -6.85 16.73 0.89
C MET A 41 -5.54 16.51 1.64
N VAL A 42 -5.59 16.45 2.97
CA VAL A 42 -4.39 16.21 3.78
C VAL A 42 -3.80 14.83 3.48
N CYS A 43 -4.63 13.78 3.40
CA CYS A 43 -4.14 12.45 3.03
C CYS A 43 -3.51 12.45 1.63
N ALA A 44 -4.17 13.06 0.64
CA ALA A 44 -3.65 13.14 -0.72
C ALA A 44 -2.31 13.89 -0.80
N LEU A 45 -2.17 15.01 -0.07
CA LEU A 45 -0.91 15.76 -0.02
C LEU A 45 0.22 14.94 0.62
N VAL A 46 -0.07 14.22 1.70
CA VAL A 46 0.88 13.34 2.37
C VAL A 46 1.30 12.19 1.45
N ASP A 47 0.34 11.56 0.76
CA ASP A 47 0.63 10.47 -0.19
C ASP A 47 1.49 10.97 -1.35
N ILE A 48 1.16 12.11 -1.93
CA ILE A 48 1.97 12.73 -3.00
C ILE A 48 3.39 12.99 -2.49
N ALA A 49 3.54 13.60 -1.30
CA ALA A 49 4.85 13.91 -0.74
C ALA A 49 5.68 12.64 -0.47
N LEU A 50 5.09 11.64 0.18
CA LEU A 50 5.76 10.38 0.51
C LEU A 50 6.13 9.58 -0.72
N ILE A 51 5.25 9.48 -1.72
CA ILE A 51 5.55 8.82 -3.01
C ILE A 51 6.67 9.55 -3.73
N SER A 52 6.63 10.89 -3.77
CA SER A 52 7.66 11.70 -4.43
C SER A 52 9.02 11.51 -3.78
N ILE A 53 9.10 11.58 -2.45
CA ILE A 53 10.34 11.39 -1.68
C ILE A 53 10.83 9.94 -1.82
N GLY A 54 9.92 8.97 -1.72
CA GLY A 54 10.24 7.55 -1.86
C GLY A 54 10.79 7.22 -3.25
N ALA A 55 10.14 7.71 -4.31
CA ALA A 55 10.53 7.43 -5.69
C ALA A 55 11.82 8.17 -6.09
N ALA A 56 11.91 9.47 -5.80
CA ALA A 56 13.06 10.29 -6.20
C ALA A 56 14.28 10.08 -5.31
N GLY A 57 14.09 9.80 -4.02
CA GLY A 57 15.18 9.59 -3.05
C GLY A 57 15.56 8.13 -2.90
N VAL A 58 14.70 7.34 -2.26
CA VAL A 58 15.01 5.95 -1.88
C VAL A 58 15.08 5.04 -3.11
N GLY A 59 14.18 5.23 -4.08
CA GLY A 59 14.14 4.45 -5.31
C GLY A 59 15.40 4.62 -6.17
N THR A 60 15.95 5.84 -6.25
CA THR A 60 17.19 6.09 -6.98
C THR A 60 18.40 5.49 -6.25
N LEU A 61 18.44 5.58 -4.92
CA LEU A 61 19.49 4.97 -4.09
C LEU A 61 19.51 3.44 -4.21
N ILE A 62 18.34 2.80 -4.19
CA ILE A 62 18.18 1.36 -4.36
C ILE A 62 18.55 0.93 -5.79
N ALA A 63 18.29 1.76 -6.80
CA ALA A 63 18.63 1.46 -8.19
C ALA A 63 20.14 1.48 -8.49
N GLN A 64 20.93 2.19 -7.68
CA GLN A 64 22.37 2.31 -7.88
C GLN A 64 23.17 1.07 -7.50
N SER A 65 22.65 0.18 -6.64
CA SER A 65 23.34 -1.06 -6.30
C SER A 65 22.46 -2.30 -6.38
N PRO A 66 22.93 -3.38 -7.03
CA PRO A 66 22.17 -4.62 -7.16
C PRO A 66 21.92 -5.30 -5.81
N THR A 67 22.85 -5.19 -4.85
CA THR A 67 22.71 -5.73 -3.50
C THR A 67 21.61 -5.04 -2.70
N LEU A 68 21.49 -3.70 -2.72
CA LEU A 68 20.37 -3.02 -2.06
C LEU A 68 19.04 -3.34 -2.75
N ARG A 69 19.01 -3.45 -4.08
CA ARG A 69 17.78 -3.84 -4.80
C ARG A 69 17.29 -5.21 -4.37
N THR A 70 18.16 -6.21 -4.32
CA THR A 70 17.80 -7.56 -3.88
C THR A 70 17.41 -7.57 -2.40
N GLY A 71 18.14 -6.86 -1.54
CA GLY A 71 17.81 -6.72 -0.12
C GLY A 71 16.45 -6.08 0.12
N ALA A 72 16.13 -4.99 -0.58
CA ALA A 72 14.85 -4.32 -0.50
C ALA A 72 13.70 -5.19 -1.03
N ALA A 73 13.92 -5.94 -2.11
CA ALA A 73 12.93 -6.86 -2.65
C ALA A 73 12.58 -7.99 -1.66
N TRP A 74 13.60 -8.64 -1.08
CA TRP A 74 13.39 -9.68 -0.07
C TRP A 74 12.83 -9.11 1.24
N GLY A 75 13.27 -7.93 1.66
CA GLY A 75 12.70 -7.24 2.82
C GLY A 75 11.21 -6.92 2.63
N GLY A 76 10.84 -6.41 1.45
CA GLY A 76 9.44 -6.19 1.07
C GLY A 76 8.64 -7.48 1.01
N ALA A 77 9.21 -8.56 0.46
CA ALA A 77 8.55 -9.86 0.42
C ALA A 77 8.28 -10.43 1.83
N VAL A 78 9.26 -10.35 2.74
CA VAL A 78 9.09 -10.77 4.14
C VAL A 78 8.04 -9.89 4.83
N PHE A 79 8.11 -8.58 4.65
CA PHE A 79 7.12 -7.65 5.22
C PHE A 79 5.69 -7.98 4.77
N LEU A 80 5.49 -8.18 3.46
CA LEU A 80 4.19 -8.56 2.89
C LEU A 80 3.73 -9.94 3.38
N ALA A 81 4.63 -10.92 3.48
CA ALA A 81 4.30 -12.24 4.00
C ALA A 81 3.87 -12.20 5.47
N VAL A 82 4.60 -11.47 6.32
CA VAL A 82 4.25 -11.27 7.73
C VAL A 82 2.93 -10.52 7.85
N PHE A 83 2.76 -9.42 7.11
CA PHE A 83 1.53 -8.64 7.13
C PHE A 83 0.32 -9.46 6.69
N GLY A 84 0.46 -10.26 5.61
CA GLY A 84 -0.59 -11.17 5.14
C GLY A 84 -0.94 -12.25 6.15
N LEU A 85 0.04 -12.81 6.86
CA LEU A 85 -0.23 -13.76 7.95
C LEU A 85 -0.95 -13.09 9.12
N MET A 86 -0.57 -11.86 9.47
CA MET A 86 -1.23 -11.08 10.52
C MET A 86 -2.67 -10.75 10.14
N SER A 87 -2.94 -10.39 8.89
CA SER A 87 -4.29 -10.07 8.43
C SER A 87 -5.20 -11.30 8.40
N VAL A 88 -4.68 -12.46 7.99
CA VAL A 88 -5.42 -13.74 8.08
C VAL A 88 -5.74 -14.08 9.53
N ARG A 89 -4.79 -13.89 10.45
CA ARG A 89 -5.04 -14.09 11.90
C ARG A 89 -6.05 -13.12 12.49
N ALA A 90 -6.14 -11.89 11.99
CA ALA A 90 -7.13 -10.92 12.46
C ALA A 90 -8.54 -11.19 11.91
N ALA A 91 -8.65 -11.95 10.82
CA ALA A 91 -9.91 -12.31 10.19
C ALA A 91 -10.53 -13.64 10.71
N ILE A 92 -9.70 -14.51 11.31
CA ILE A 92 -10.13 -15.76 12.00
C ILE A 92 -10.44 -15.44 13.45
#